data_AF-A0A2V9FZI2-F1
#
_entry.id   AF-A0A2V9FZI2-F1
#
_cell.length_a   1.000
_cell.length_b   1.000
_cell.length_c   1.000
_cell.angle_alpha   90.00
_cell.angle_beta   90.00
_cell.angle_gamma   90.00
#
_symmetry.space_group_name_H-M   'P 1'
#
loop_
_entity.id
_entity.type
_entity.pdbx_description
1 polymer ?
#
loop_
_entity_poly.entity_id
_entity_poly.type
_entity_poly.pdbx_seq_one_letter_code
_entity_poly.pdbx_strand_id
1 'polypeptide(L)'
;MANEGTIRIHRSIGGTGAAFRVTFVPYGGEGEEAAVAGERSFHELQQVRAFLKMLGLGAEFIKDALRQLTAGRSASVPNVSLTDKAVKSAGFGNLVNLARSNG
;
A
#
# COMPACT_ATOMS: atom_id res chain seq x y z
N MET A 1 10.50 -4.29 15.71
CA MET A 1 9.70 -3.08 16.03
C MET A 1 8.45 -3.09 15.14
N ALA A 2 7.42 -2.33 15.48
CA ALA A 2 6.23 -2.17 14.66
C ALA A 2 6.24 -0.75 14.08
N ASN A 3 6.09 -0.65 12.75
CA ASN A 3 6.00 0.61 12.05
C ASN A 3 4.53 0.99 11.98
N GLU A 4 4.15 2.07 12.64
CA GLU A 4 2.82 2.62 12.54
C GLU A 4 2.72 3.50 11.29
N GLY A 5 1.58 3.50 10.62
CA GLY A 5 1.42 4.30 9.41
C GLY A 5 0.05 4.20 8.76
N THR A 6 -0.01 4.65 7.51
CA THR A 6 -1.19 4.55 6.64
C THR A 6 -0.89 3.63 5.46
N ILE A 7 -1.77 2.67 5.20
CA ILE A 7 -1.83 2.00 3.90
C ILE A 7 -2.73 2.81 2.97
N ARG A 8 -2.24 3.15 1.77
CA ARG A 8 -3.03 3.78 0.72
C ARG A 8 -3.16 2.82 -0.45
N ILE A 9 -4.35 2.70 -1.01
CA ILE A 9 -4.63 1.84 -2.16
C ILE A 9 -5.22 2.71 -3.25
N HIS A 10 -4.39 3.06 -4.22
CA HIS A 10 -4.82 3.77 -5.40
C HIS A 10 -5.40 2.78 -6.41
N ARG A 11 -6.60 3.07 -6.93
CA ARG A 11 -7.22 2.32 -8.03
C ARG A 11 -6.99 3.07 -9.33
N SER A 12 -6.27 2.45 -10.27
CA SER A 12 -6.14 3.00 -11.62
C SER A 12 -7.43 2.77 -12.40
N ILE A 13 -7.90 3.80 -13.11
CA ILE A 13 -9.15 3.78 -13.87
C ILE A 13 -8.87 3.88 -15.39
N GLY A 14 -7.60 3.95 -15.81
CA GLY A 14 -7.21 4.01 -17.22
C GLY A 14 -5.76 3.59 -17.49
N GLY A 15 -5.53 2.95 -18.63
CA GLY A 15 -4.21 2.55 -19.14
C GLY A 15 -3.80 1.10 -18.92
N THR A 16 -2.82 0.63 -19.69
CA THR A 16 -2.16 -0.69 -19.56
C THR A 16 -1.22 -0.68 -18.35
N GLY A 17 -1.73 -0.98 -17.16
CA GLY A 17 -0.97 -1.03 -15.91
C GLY A 17 -1.72 -1.75 -14.79
N ALA A 18 -1.13 -1.83 -13.60
CA ALA A 18 -1.76 -2.48 -12.44
C ALA A 18 -3.01 -1.72 -12.00
N ALA A 19 -4.14 -2.44 -11.88
CA ALA A 19 -5.42 -1.86 -11.49
C ALA A 19 -5.42 -1.30 -10.06
N PHE A 20 -4.54 -1.81 -9.19
CA PHE A 20 -4.42 -1.39 -7.80
C PHE A 20 -2.95 -1.21 -7.40
N ARG A 21 -2.67 -0.08 -6.76
CA ARG A 21 -1.35 0.27 -6.25
C ARG A 21 -1.47 0.50 -4.74
N VAL A 22 -0.86 -0.39 -3.96
CA VAL A 22 -0.83 -0.36 -2.50
C VAL A 22 0.48 0.25 -2.03
N THR A 23 0.42 1.30 -1.23
CA THR A 23 1.59 1.94 -0.61
C THR A 23 1.46 1.96 0.91
N PHE A 24 2.60 1.93 1.59
CA PHE A 24 2.68 2.12 3.04
C PHE A 24 3.46 3.40 3.35
N VAL A 25 2.86 4.26 4.18
CA VAL A 25 3.43 5.55 4.60
C VAL A 25 3.54 5.53 6.13
N PRO A 26 4.75 5.36 6.70
CA PRO A 26 4.95 5.32 8.14
C PRO A 26 4.72 6.69 8.79
N TYR A 27 4.16 6.71 10.00
CA TYR A 27 4.09 7.89 10.86
C TYR A 27 5.43 8.02 11.59
N GLY A 28 6.15 9.11 11.36
CA GLY A 28 7.45 9.37 12.01
C GLY A 28 8.69 9.14 11.15
N GLY A 29 8.58 9.13 9.82
CA GLY A 29 9.74 9.39 8.97
C GLY A 29 10.26 10.81 9.23
N GLU A 30 11.49 10.96 9.71
CA GLU A 30 12.08 12.28 9.94
C GLU A 30 12.29 13.01 8.59
N GLY A 31 11.55 14.09 8.35
CA GLY A 31 11.74 15.01 7.21
C GLY A 31 10.51 15.20 6.29
N GLU A 32 10.50 16.28 5.51
CA GLU A 32 9.43 16.69 4.57
C GLU A 32 9.16 15.70 3.42
N GLU A 33 9.96 14.64 3.31
CA GLU A 33 9.67 13.46 2.50
C GLU A 33 9.32 12.31 3.45
N ALA A 34 8.04 12.16 3.81
CA ALA A 34 7.56 10.89 4.35
C ALA A 34 7.71 9.84 3.25
N ALA A 35 8.91 9.26 3.15
CA ALA A 35 9.29 8.34 2.10
C ALA A 35 8.24 7.23 2.08
N VAL A 36 7.62 7.00 0.92
CA VAL A 36 6.80 5.83 0.69
C VAL A 36 7.69 4.64 1.04
N ALA A 37 7.42 4.00 2.17
CA ALA A 37 8.22 2.88 2.67
C ALA A 37 8.10 1.67 1.73
N GLY A 38 7.19 1.76 0.75
CA GLY A 38 6.97 0.71 -0.21
C GLY A 38 5.80 0.90 -1.14
N GLU A 39 5.94 0.41 -2.37
CA GLU A 39 4.83 0.21 -3.29
C GLU A 39 4.71 -1.26 -3.72
N ARG A 40 3.46 -1.73 -3.83
CA ARG A 40 3.10 -2.97 -4.50
C ARG A 40 1.92 -2.78 -5.44
N SER A 41 2.01 -3.38 -6.61
CA SER A 41 1.02 -3.28 -7.67
C SER A 41 0.31 -4.61 -7.89
N PHE A 42 -1.01 -4.58 -8.09
CA PHE A 42 -1.89 -5.73 -8.29
C PHE A 42 -2.89 -5.46 -9.43
N HIS A 43 -3.32 -6.52 -10.12
CA HIS A 43 -4.32 -6.41 -11.19
C HIS A 43 -5.72 -6.80 -10.70
N GLU A 44 -5.80 -7.68 -9.70
CA GLU A 44 -7.05 -8.22 -9.21
C GLU A 44 -7.36 -7.78 -7.78
N LEU A 45 -8.62 -7.51 -7.49
CA LEU A 45 -9.08 -7.14 -6.15
C LEU A 45 -8.80 -8.25 -5.11
N GLN A 46 -8.85 -9.52 -5.54
CA GLN A 46 -8.53 -10.67 -4.67
C GLN A 46 -7.05 -10.70 -4.26
N GLN A 47 -6.14 -10.22 -5.12
CA GLN A 47 -4.72 -10.10 -4.80
C GLN A 47 -4.50 -9.02 -3.74
N VAL A 48 -5.21 -7.88 -3.85
CA VAL A 48 -5.19 -6.83 -2.82
C VAL A 48 -5.70 -7.38 -1.49
N ARG A 49 -6.83 -8.11 -1.48
CA ARG A 49 -7.36 -8.75 -0.27
C ARG A 49 -6.34 -9.69 0.38
N ALA A 50 -5.72 -10.58 -0.40
CA ALA A 50 -4.74 -11.52 0.10
C ALA A 50 -3.51 -10.79 0.67
N PHE A 51 -3.07 -9.73 0.02
CA PHE A 51 -1.97 -8.89 0.47
C PHE A 51 -2.27 -8.20 1.81
N LEU A 52 -3.43 -7.56 1.96
CA LEU A 52 -3.81 -6.92 3.23
C LEU A 52 -3.92 -7.92 4.39
N LYS A 53 -4.39 -9.16 4.10
CA LYS A 53 -4.38 -10.25 5.09
C LYS A 53 -2.96 -10.67 5.48
N MET A 54 -2.05 -10.77 4.50
CA MET A 54 -0.64 -11.10 4.75
C MET A 54 0.06 -10.03 5.60
N LEU A 55 -0.31 -8.76 5.43
CA LEU A 55 0.14 -7.66 6.27
C LEU A 55 -0.45 -7.69 7.70
N GLY A 56 -1.43 -8.56 7.97
CA GLY A 56 -2.04 -8.71 9.28
C GLY A 56 -3.14 -7.70 9.59
N LEU A 57 -3.75 -7.07 8.58
CA LEU A 57 -4.83 -6.10 8.82
C LEU A 57 -6.09 -6.78 9.36
N GLY A 58 -6.78 -6.07 10.26
CA GLY A 58 -8.07 -6.51 10.79
C GLY A 58 -9.14 -6.64 9.71
N ALA A 59 -10.03 -7.62 9.87
CA ALA A 59 -11.05 -7.97 8.88
C ALA A 59 -11.97 -6.79 8.51
N GLU A 60 -12.32 -5.94 9.47
CA GLU A 60 -13.17 -4.76 9.23
C GLU A 60 -12.49 -3.71 8.34
N PHE A 61 -11.18 -3.46 8.56
CA PHE A 61 -10.41 -2.55 7.70
C PHE A 61 -10.28 -3.09 6.28
N ILE A 62 -10.04 -4.40 6.13
CA ILE A 62 -9.99 -5.04 4.82
C ILE A 62 -11.35 -4.92 4.12
N LYS A 63 -12.45 -5.19 4.83
CA LYS A 63 -13.79 -5.11 4.27
C LYS A 63 -14.12 -3.70 3.79
N ASP A 64 -13.79 -2.68 4.58
CA ASP A 64 -14.03 -1.29 4.17
C ASP A 64 -13.18 -0.88 2.97
N ALA A 65 -11.89 -1.22 2.98
CA ALA A 65 -11.00 -0.95 1.85
C ALA A 65 -11.53 -1.60 0.55
N LEU A 66 -11.90 -2.88 0.60
CA LEU A 66 -12.46 -3.59 -0.55
C LEU A 66 -13.79 -3.00 -1.03
N ARG A 67 -14.64 -2.52 -0.10
CA ARG A 67 -15.89 -1.83 -0.44
C ARG A 67 -15.63 -0.56 -1.24
N GLN A 68 -14.66 0.26 -0.83
CA GLN A 68 -14.28 1.47 -1.54
C GLN A 68 -13.70 1.16 -2.93
N LEU A 69 -12.81 0.17 -3.02
CA LEU A 69 -12.21 -0.28 -4.28
C LEU A 69 -13.25 -0.84 -5.28
N THR A 70 -14.23 -1.60 -4.78
CA THR A 70 -15.32 -2.15 -5.60
C THR A 70 -16.24 -1.05 -6.12
N ALA A 71 -16.44 0.01 -5.35
CA ALA A 71 -17.17 1.21 -5.78
C ALA A 71 -16.36 2.11 -6.73
N GLY A 72 -15.20 1.64 -7.22
CA GLY A 72 -14.35 2.35 -8.16
C GLY A 72 -13.48 3.45 -7.54
N ARG A 73 -13.45 3.56 -6.20
CA ARG A 73 -12.69 4.59 -5.48
C ARG A 73 -11.32 4.06 -5.03
N SER A 74 -10.42 4.97 -4.66
CA SER A 74 -9.21 4.62 -3.90
C SER A 74 -9.56 4.44 -2.42
N ALA A 75 -8.71 3.74 -1.67
CA ALA A 75 -8.91 3.47 -0.25
C ALA A 75 -7.71 3.88 0.60
N SER A 76 -7.94 4.21 1.88
CA SER A 76 -6.90 4.45 2.87
C SER A 76 -7.23 3.75 4.18
N VAL A 77 -6.22 3.16 4.81
CA VAL A 77 -6.32 2.51 6.12
C VAL A 77 -5.28 3.16 7.04
N PRO A 78 -5.68 4.15 7.86
CA PRO A 78 -4.79 4.83 8.80
C PRO A 78 -4.52 3.96 10.04
N ASN A 79 -3.53 4.37 10.83
CA ASN A 79 -3.20 3.78 12.14
C ASN A 79 -2.96 2.26 12.09
N VAL A 80 -2.32 1.78 11.02
CA VAL A 80 -1.91 0.37 10.92
C VAL A 80 -0.55 0.19 11.54
N SER A 81 -0.39 -0.81 12.39
CA SER A 81 0.90 -1.20 12.96
C SER A 81 1.43 -2.42 12.20
N LEU A 82 2.42 -2.24 11.35
CA LEU A 82 3.04 -3.31 10.57
C LEU A 82 4.34 -3.77 11.24
N THR A 83 4.51 -5.06 11.45
CA THR A 83 5.79 -5.59 11.94
C THR A 83 6.87 -5.41 10.88
N ASP A 84 8.13 -5.26 11.29
CA ASP A 84 9.27 -5.20 10.35
C ASP A 84 9.31 -6.41 9.40
N LYS A 85 8.89 -7.59 9.89
CA LYS A 85 8.74 -8.79 9.08
C LYS A 85 7.68 -8.61 8.00
N ALA A 86 6.51 -8.06 8.33
CA ALA A 86 5.46 -7.78 7.37
C ALA A 86 5.90 -6.77 6.31
N VAL A 87 6.60 -5.70 6.71
CA VAL A 87 7.16 -4.69 5.78
C VAL A 87 8.19 -5.32 4.83
N LYS A 88 9.09 -6.17 5.35
CA LYS A 88 10.07 -6.90 4.51
C LYS A 88 9.39 -7.94 3.59
N SER A 89 8.44 -8.71 4.10
CA SER A 89 7.72 -9.75 3.35
C SER A 89 6.75 -9.18 2.33
N ALA A 90 6.29 -7.94 2.51
CA ALA A 90 5.43 -7.25 1.55
C ALA A 90 6.11 -7.07 0.18
N GLY A 91 7.44 -7.17 0.11
CA GLY A 91 8.19 -6.97 -1.13
C GLY A 91 7.90 -5.58 -1.73
N PHE A 92 7.72 -4.61 -0.83
CA PHE A 92 7.55 -3.22 -1.12
C PHE A 92 8.73 -2.73 -1.97
N GLY A 93 8.50 -2.52 -3.26
CA GLY A 93 9.52 -2.01 -4.15
C GLY A 93 9.81 -0.56 -3.80
N ASN A 94 11.07 -0.24 -3.49
CA ASN A 94 11.50 1.14 -3.38
C ASN A 94 11.33 1.82 -4.74
N LEU A 95 10.32 2.68 -4.87
CA LEU A 95 10.13 3.53 -6.05
C LEU A 95 11.17 4.64 -6.19
N VAL A 96 12.11 4.76 -5.24
CA VAL A 96 13.18 5.76 -5.27
C VAL A 96 14.11 5.58 -6.50
N ASN A 97 14.02 4.46 -7.24
CA ASN A 97 14.82 4.26 -8.46
C ASN A 97 14.16 4.66 -9.79
N LEU A 98 12.90 5.17 -9.84
CA LEU A 98 12.34 5.63 -11.13
C LEU A 98 12.63 7.11 -11.44
N ALA A 99 13.08 7.90 -10.46
CA ALA A 99 13.39 9.32 -10.64
C ALA A 99 14.86 9.62 -10.98
N ARG A 100 15.74 8.61 -11.11
CA ARG A 100 17.18 8.79 -11.44
C ARG A 100 17.64 8.07 -12.71
N SER A 101 16.73 7.68 -13.60
CA SER A 101 17.09 6.98 -14.86
C SER A 101 16.58 7.66 -16.12
N ASN A 102 16.35 8.97 -16.09
CA ASN A 102 16.17 9.80 -17.29
C ASN A 102 16.72 11.21 -17.02
N GLY A 103 17.86 11.55 -17.64
CA GLY A 103 18.43 12.90 -17.70
C GLY A 103 19.86 12.98 -17.23
#